data_AF-A0AAV4G678-F1
#
_entry.id   AF-A0AAV4G678-F1
#
_cell.length_a   1.000
_cell.length_b   1.000
_cell.length_c   1.000
_cell.angle_alpha   90.00
_cell.angle_beta   90.00
_cell.angle_gamma   90.00
#
_symmetry.space_group_name_H-M   'P 1'
#
loop_
_entity.id
_entity.type
_entity.pdbx_description
1 polymer ?
#
loop_
_entity_poly.entity_id
_entity_poly.type
_entity_poly.pdbx_seq_one_letter_code
_entity_poly.pdbx_strand_id
1 'polypeptide(L)'
;MSKPKLKVPSPARRHIKIEQFSPFVSASRLRQVQKLLSPDHGDQQLDGILCISGIDSRYNDCMYEVLNYLLFGFFDVRRDELESSGFAEEIIDDLMVLICSDHVEIYCNPVNYHYFLPYVSHWPSLQFHCLAENEYGGEEDDAAEEFKIRTLISMLKDCKVLGIPFSGKGQNAKFDIMTIEKWPIIQAYALDDFGSGGFFTMNFEVLDVSSKVHQLQDTQDPVTVEILLTEHFPLMSRQWSNMMQCVQMSLESSAAFISQKKTLEPLQSYFSHGLVGHKRSSSRTPFVIFSADTDKQTLSQVQKGEILGNPKDLVLKRQSPNHMICQVVSPNSPLVCTRTYFFRPHSYSGNNGMYIYVLLKMSLPFLDP
;
A
#
# COMPACT_ATOMS: atom_id res chain seq x y z
N MET A 1 -33.68 23.19 21.32
CA MET A 1 -32.35 23.53 20.78
C MET A 1 -32.15 22.71 19.51
N SER A 2 -31.90 23.34 18.36
CA SER A 2 -31.62 22.59 17.13
C SER A 2 -30.26 21.90 17.26
N LYS A 3 -30.22 20.58 17.11
CA LYS A 3 -28.94 19.84 17.02
C LYS A 3 -28.06 20.48 15.93
N PRO A 4 -26.75 20.65 16.15
CA PRO A 4 -25.85 21.17 15.12
C PRO A 4 -25.93 20.25 13.89
N LYS A 5 -26.13 20.83 12.71
CA LYS A 5 -26.05 20.06 11.46
C LYS A 5 -24.64 19.50 11.35
N LEU A 6 -24.54 18.19 11.09
CA LEU A 6 -23.25 17.55 10.83
C LEU A 6 -22.55 18.29 9.68
N LYS A 7 -21.27 18.55 9.86
CA LYS A 7 -20.44 19.22 8.86
C LYS A 7 -20.26 18.25 7.70
N VAL A 8 -21.09 18.38 6.67
CA VAL A 8 -21.01 17.53 5.49
C VAL A 8 -19.68 17.81 4.79
N PRO A 9 -18.82 16.80 4.60
CA PRO A 9 -17.55 16.99 3.90
C PRO A 9 -17.79 17.36 2.44
N SER A 10 -16.78 17.97 1.81
CA SER A 10 -16.90 18.36 0.41
C SER A 10 -17.17 17.12 -0.47
N PRO A 11 -17.92 17.26 -1.59
CA PRO A 11 -18.28 16.10 -2.42
C PRO A 11 -17.01 15.35 -2.87
N ALA A 12 -16.90 14.07 -2.50
CA ALA A 12 -15.66 13.28 -2.68
C ALA A 12 -15.13 13.30 -4.12
N ARG A 13 -16.01 13.43 -5.13
CA ARG A 13 -15.62 13.53 -6.55
C ARG A 13 -14.69 14.70 -6.88
N ARG A 14 -14.66 15.78 -6.10
CA ARG A 14 -13.76 16.93 -6.36
C ARG A 14 -12.31 16.66 -5.96
N HIS A 15 -12.06 15.61 -5.18
CA HIS A 15 -10.76 15.34 -4.55
C HIS A 15 -10.18 13.95 -4.87
N ILE A 16 -10.87 13.12 -5.65
CA ILE A 16 -10.30 11.87 -6.17
C ILE A 16 -9.29 12.23 -7.26
N LYS A 17 -8.00 12.12 -6.94
CA LYS A 17 -6.88 12.41 -7.84
C LYS A 17 -6.61 11.30 -8.87
N ILE A 18 -7.33 10.19 -8.78
CA ILE A 18 -7.17 9.00 -9.60
C ILE A 18 -8.09 9.11 -10.82
N GLU A 19 -7.50 9.29 -12.00
CA GLU A 19 -8.21 9.35 -13.29
C GLU A 19 -8.94 8.05 -13.62
N GLN A 20 -8.41 6.90 -13.18
CA GLN A 20 -9.02 5.59 -13.34
C GLN A 20 -10.18 5.32 -12.36
N PHE A 21 -10.55 6.31 -11.53
CA PHE A 21 -11.74 6.21 -10.71
C PHE A 21 -13.00 6.12 -11.58
N SER A 22 -13.50 4.89 -11.73
CA SER A 22 -14.68 4.60 -12.52
C SER A 22 -15.53 3.51 -11.86
N PRO A 23 -16.86 3.54 -12.07
CA PRO A 23 -17.75 2.46 -11.64
C PRO A 23 -17.30 1.07 -12.14
N PHE A 24 -16.76 1.01 -13.36
CA PHE A 24 -16.26 -0.24 -13.94
C PHE A 24 -15.08 -0.81 -13.16
N VAL A 25 -14.06 0.01 -12.87
CA VAL A 25 -12.89 -0.43 -12.09
C VAL A 25 -13.30 -0.78 -10.67
N SER A 26 -14.16 0.03 -10.04
CA SER A 26 -14.69 -0.22 -8.69
C SER A 26 -15.38 -1.58 -8.61
N ALA A 27 -16.31 -1.86 -9.53
CA ALA A 27 -17.00 -3.15 -9.60
C ALA A 27 -16.06 -4.31 -9.97
N SER A 28 -15.04 -4.07 -10.81
CA SER A 28 -14.03 -5.07 -11.14
C SER A 28 -13.23 -5.48 -9.89
N ARG A 29 -12.77 -4.50 -9.08
CA ARG A 29 -12.06 -4.76 -7.82
C ARG A 29 -12.93 -5.55 -6.84
N LEU A 30 -14.19 -5.14 -6.65
CA LEU A 30 -15.15 -5.88 -5.84
C LEU A 30 -15.25 -7.35 -6.29
N ARG A 31 -15.42 -7.58 -7.60
CA ARG A 31 -15.49 -8.95 -8.14
C ARG A 31 -14.23 -9.77 -7.90
N GLN A 32 -13.04 -9.15 -7.88
CA GLN A 32 -11.82 -9.88 -7.52
C GLN A 32 -11.83 -10.32 -6.06
N VAL A 33 -12.35 -9.49 -5.15
CA VAL A 33 -12.53 -9.88 -3.75
C VAL A 33 -13.60 -10.98 -3.61
N GLN A 34 -14.73 -10.87 -4.32
CA GLN A 34 -15.78 -11.90 -4.31
C GLN A 34 -15.29 -13.26 -4.84
N LYS A 35 -14.32 -13.29 -5.77
CA LYS A 35 -13.72 -14.55 -6.22
C LYS A 35 -12.99 -15.28 -5.11
N LEU A 36 -12.50 -14.59 -4.08
CA LEU A 36 -11.83 -15.22 -2.95
C LEU A 36 -12.77 -16.08 -2.10
N LEU A 37 -14.10 -15.90 -2.25
CA LEU A 37 -15.12 -16.73 -1.59
C LEU A 37 -15.20 -18.13 -2.18
N SER A 38 -14.76 -18.30 -3.43
CA SER A 38 -14.72 -19.61 -4.06
C SER A 38 -13.63 -20.48 -3.41
N PRO A 39 -13.92 -21.75 -3.12
CA PRO A 39 -12.92 -22.64 -2.55
C PRO A 39 -11.78 -22.86 -3.54
N ASP A 40 -10.54 -22.86 -3.02
CA ASP A 40 -9.43 -23.48 -3.72
C ASP A 40 -9.54 -25.01 -3.58
N HIS A 41 -8.75 -25.78 -4.33
CA HIS A 41 -8.83 -27.24 -4.33
C HIS A 41 -8.77 -27.84 -2.91
N GLY A 42 -9.93 -28.21 -2.36
CA GLY A 42 -10.08 -28.84 -1.04
C GLY A 42 -10.44 -27.89 0.12
N ASP A 43 -10.51 -26.58 -0.12
CA ASP A 43 -10.96 -25.61 0.89
C ASP A 43 -12.48 -25.60 1.04
N GLN A 44 -12.95 -25.14 2.19
CA GLN A 44 -14.36 -24.88 2.44
C GLN A 44 -14.81 -23.60 1.73
N GLN A 45 -16.05 -23.59 1.23
CA GLN A 45 -16.65 -22.40 0.63
C GLN A 45 -16.95 -21.37 1.72
N LEU A 46 -16.61 -20.10 1.46
CA LEU A 46 -16.94 -18.99 2.33
C LEU A 46 -18.32 -18.42 1.98
N ASP A 47 -19.09 -18.04 3.00
CA ASP A 47 -20.34 -17.32 2.81
C ASP A 47 -20.09 -15.82 2.60
N GLY A 48 -19.10 -15.27 3.28
CA GLY A 48 -18.70 -13.87 3.15
C GLY A 48 -17.31 -13.57 3.70
N ILE A 49 -16.75 -12.44 3.27
CA ILE A 49 -15.54 -11.83 3.85
C ILE A 49 -15.96 -10.61 4.65
N LEU A 50 -15.63 -10.60 5.94
CA LEU A 50 -15.95 -9.49 6.84
C LEU A 50 -14.70 -8.63 7.06
N CYS A 51 -14.82 -7.34 6.73
CA CYS A 51 -13.80 -6.32 6.98
C CYS A 51 -14.35 -5.29 7.97
N ILE A 52 -13.60 -5.04 9.05
CA ILE A 52 -13.94 -4.06 10.10
C ILE A 52 -12.73 -3.13 10.24
N SER A 53 -12.90 -1.83 10.05
CA SER A 53 -11.81 -0.87 10.23
C SER A 53 -11.75 -0.32 11.66
N GLY A 54 -10.67 0.40 11.96
CA GLY A 54 -10.52 1.15 13.20
C GLY A 54 -10.36 0.29 14.46
N ILE A 55 -10.70 0.90 15.60
CA ILE A 55 -10.54 0.29 16.93
C ILE A 55 -11.36 -0.99 17.10
N ASP A 56 -12.46 -1.14 16.38
CA ASP A 56 -13.37 -2.28 16.49
C ASP A 56 -12.73 -3.61 16.03
N SER A 57 -11.72 -3.57 15.16
CA SER A 57 -10.86 -4.71 14.83
C SER A 57 -9.45 -4.63 15.43
N ARG A 58 -9.25 -3.69 16.37
CA ARG A 58 -7.94 -3.29 16.91
C ARG A 58 -6.96 -2.87 15.82
N TYR A 59 -7.44 -2.09 14.84
CA TYR A 59 -6.67 -1.57 13.72
C TYR A 59 -6.01 -2.69 12.90
N ASN A 60 -6.80 -3.66 12.44
CA ASN A 60 -6.27 -4.77 11.66
C ASN A 60 -5.74 -4.30 10.28
N ASP A 61 -4.43 -4.41 10.09
CA ASP A 61 -3.76 -3.97 8.86
C ASP A 61 -4.30 -4.66 7.59
N CYS A 62 -4.61 -5.96 7.65
CA CYS A 62 -5.06 -6.70 6.47
C CYS A 62 -6.48 -6.29 6.04
N MET A 63 -7.35 -5.94 6.99
CA MET A 63 -8.66 -5.37 6.70
C MET A 63 -8.53 -3.99 6.04
N TYR A 64 -7.65 -3.15 6.58
CA TYR A 64 -7.36 -1.83 6.03
C TYR A 64 -6.84 -1.93 4.60
N GLU A 65 -5.95 -2.88 4.32
CA GLU A 65 -5.45 -3.19 2.98
C GLU A 65 -6.59 -3.55 1.99
N VAL A 66 -7.56 -4.38 2.39
CA VAL A 66 -8.73 -4.74 1.55
C VAL A 66 -9.62 -3.53 1.31
N LEU A 67 -9.91 -2.76 2.36
CA LEU A 67 -10.75 -1.58 2.27
C LEU A 67 -10.11 -0.51 1.38
N ASN A 68 -8.81 -0.24 1.51
CA ASN A 68 -8.10 0.67 0.61
C ASN A 68 -8.04 0.14 -0.82
N TYR A 69 -7.91 -1.17 -1.04
CA TYR A 69 -8.02 -1.73 -2.38
C TYR A 69 -9.39 -1.39 -3.00
N LEU A 70 -10.48 -1.66 -2.29
CA LEU A 70 -11.85 -1.40 -2.77
C LEU A 70 -12.17 0.10 -2.93
N LEU A 71 -11.66 0.92 -2.02
CA LEU A 71 -11.96 2.36 -1.91
C LEU A 71 -10.87 3.24 -2.55
N PHE A 72 -10.07 2.70 -3.47
CA PHE A 72 -9.08 3.46 -4.23
C PHE A 72 -8.08 4.22 -3.35
N GLY A 73 -7.61 3.57 -2.29
CA GLY A 73 -6.68 4.14 -1.32
C GLY A 73 -7.30 5.25 -0.48
N PHE A 74 -8.62 5.26 -0.27
CA PHE A 74 -9.34 6.33 0.43
C PHE A 74 -8.62 6.81 1.70
N PHE A 75 -8.26 5.89 2.59
CA PHE A 75 -7.66 6.24 3.87
C PHE A 75 -6.22 6.77 3.70
N ASP A 76 -5.47 6.28 2.71
CA ASP A 76 -4.09 6.73 2.43
C ASP A 76 -4.07 8.09 1.70
N VAL A 77 -4.83 8.19 0.60
CA VAL A 77 -4.85 9.34 -0.32
C VAL A 77 -5.47 10.56 0.33
N ARG A 78 -6.43 10.37 1.24
CA ARG A 78 -7.15 11.45 1.90
C ARG A 78 -6.72 11.67 3.34
N ARG A 79 -5.67 11.00 3.83
CA ARG A 79 -5.21 11.13 5.23
C ARG A 79 -5.15 12.59 5.69
N ASP A 80 -4.45 13.45 4.96
CA ASP A 80 -4.31 14.88 5.33
C ASP A 80 -5.67 15.61 5.37
N GLU A 81 -6.62 15.24 4.51
CA GLU A 81 -7.98 15.81 4.50
C GLU A 81 -8.81 15.30 5.68
N LEU A 82 -8.72 14.00 5.97
CA LEU A 82 -9.41 13.35 7.08
C LEU A 82 -8.91 13.90 8.41
N GLU A 83 -7.59 14.04 8.58
CA GLU A 83 -6.96 14.69 9.74
C GLU A 83 -7.40 16.16 9.88
N SER A 84 -7.55 16.88 8.76
CA SER A 84 -7.98 18.28 8.74
C SER A 84 -9.50 18.47 8.89
N SER A 85 -10.28 17.39 8.83
CA SER A 85 -11.75 17.45 8.82
C SER A 85 -12.32 17.95 10.16
N GLY A 86 -11.59 17.67 11.25
CA GLY A 86 -11.96 17.93 12.64
C GLY A 86 -12.77 16.81 13.30
N PHE A 87 -12.99 15.70 12.60
CA PHE A 87 -13.54 14.47 13.18
C PHE A 87 -12.42 13.64 13.83
N ALA A 88 -12.75 12.88 14.89
CA ALA A 88 -11.82 11.93 15.46
C ALA A 88 -11.55 10.79 14.46
N GLU A 89 -10.36 10.19 14.54
CA GLU A 89 -9.95 9.05 13.71
C GLU A 89 -10.94 7.88 13.88
N GLU A 90 -11.41 7.66 15.11
CA GLU A 90 -12.42 6.66 15.47
C GLU A 90 -13.73 6.84 14.66
N ILE A 91 -14.22 8.08 14.50
CA ILE A 91 -15.38 8.38 13.64
C ILE A 91 -15.10 8.03 12.19
N ILE A 92 -13.92 8.38 11.67
CA ILE A 92 -13.59 8.18 10.26
C ILE A 92 -13.40 6.70 9.92
N ASP A 93 -12.82 5.94 10.85
CA ASP A 93 -12.54 4.52 10.68
C ASP A 93 -13.71 3.61 11.05
N ASP A 94 -14.84 4.15 11.52
CA ASP A 94 -16.04 3.38 11.85
C ASP A 94 -16.79 2.94 10.58
N LEU A 95 -16.37 1.78 10.06
CA LEU A 95 -16.86 1.13 8.85
C LEU A 95 -16.77 -0.39 9.00
N MET A 96 -17.86 -1.08 8.64
CA MET A 96 -17.87 -2.53 8.46
C MET A 96 -18.39 -2.86 7.06
N VAL A 97 -17.72 -3.80 6.39
CA VAL A 97 -18.10 -4.27 5.06
C VAL A 97 -18.16 -5.79 5.07
N LEU A 98 -19.33 -6.34 4.76
CA LEU A 98 -19.51 -7.76 4.48
C LEU A 98 -19.64 -7.95 2.98
N ILE A 99 -18.73 -8.74 2.41
CA ILE A 99 -18.65 -9.03 0.98
C ILE A 99 -19.10 -10.47 0.75
N CYS A 100 -20.29 -10.63 0.19
CA CYS A 100 -20.86 -11.92 -0.19
C CYS A 100 -20.71 -12.14 -1.71
N SER A 101 -21.04 -13.34 -2.18
CA SER A 101 -20.86 -13.69 -3.61
C SER A 101 -21.76 -12.89 -4.56
N ASP A 102 -22.93 -12.45 -4.09
CA ASP A 102 -24.01 -11.85 -4.87
C ASP A 102 -24.47 -10.47 -4.36
N HIS A 103 -24.04 -10.07 -3.16
CA HIS A 103 -24.38 -8.80 -2.54
C HIS A 103 -23.26 -8.28 -1.62
N VAL A 104 -23.37 -7.01 -1.23
CA VAL A 104 -22.46 -6.37 -0.28
C VAL A 104 -23.29 -5.61 0.74
N GLU A 105 -22.94 -5.74 2.01
CA GLU A 105 -23.53 -4.96 3.08
C GLU A 105 -22.48 -4.04 3.70
N ILE A 106 -22.82 -2.77 3.90
CA ILE A 106 -21.93 -1.76 4.47
C ILE A 106 -22.63 -1.11 5.66
N TYR A 107 -22.00 -1.18 6.84
CA TYR A 107 -22.29 -0.28 7.93
C TYR A 107 -21.33 0.89 7.90
N CYS A 108 -21.84 2.11 8.07
CA CYS A 108 -21.03 3.28 8.39
C CYS A 108 -21.87 4.29 9.18
N ASN A 109 -21.21 5.13 9.98
CA ASN A 109 -21.88 6.25 10.61
C ASN A 109 -22.30 7.33 9.58
N PRO A 110 -23.17 8.30 9.96
CA PRO A 110 -23.69 9.31 9.02
C PRO A 110 -22.63 10.29 8.50
N VAL A 111 -21.52 10.48 9.24
CA VAL A 111 -20.38 11.29 8.78
C VAL A 111 -19.72 10.62 7.58
N ASN A 112 -19.49 9.31 7.70
CA ASN A 112 -18.83 8.47 6.72
C ASN A 112 -19.68 8.16 5.49
N TYR A 113 -21.00 8.14 5.63
CA TYR A 113 -21.92 7.87 4.51
C TYR A 113 -21.62 8.73 3.27
N HIS A 114 -21.43 10.03 3.45
CA HIS A 114 -21.15 10.96 2.35
C HIS A 114 -19.76 10.78 1.75
N TYR A 115 -18.79 10.27 2.52
CA TYR A 115 -17.46 9.96 2.05
C TYR A 115 -17.44 8.69 1.19
N PHE A 116 -18.14 7.64 1.61
CA PHE A 116 -18.07 6.34 0.95
C PHE A 116 -19.03 6.20 -0.23
N LEU A 117 -20.19 6.87 -0.19
CA LEU A 117 -21.21 6.75 -1.24
C LEU A 117 -20.66 6.91 -2.66
N PRO A 118 -19.77 7.86 -2.98
CA PRO A 118 -19.21 7.99 -4.33
C PRO A 118 -18.43 6.76 -4.81
N TYR A 119 -17.77 6.04 -3.89
CA TYR A 119 -16.92 4.87 -4.20
C TYR A 119 -17.75 3.61 -4.45
N VAL A 120 -18.82 3.42 -3.66
CA VAL A 120 -19.52 2.14 -3.58
C VAL A 120 -20.93 2.17 -4.17
N SER A 121 -21.56 3.33 -4.38
CA SER A 121 -22.96 3.44 -4.88
C SER A 121 -23.26 2.74 -6.20
N HIS A 122 -22.23 2.35 -6.96
CA HIS A 122 -22.35 1.66 -8.24
C HIS A 122 -22.17 0.14 -8.11
N TRP A 123 -21.91 -0.37 -6.91
CA TRP A 123 -21.79 -1.80 -6.65
C TRP A 123 -23.15 -2.49 -6.80
N PRO A 124 -23.20 -3.67 -7.45
CA PRO A 124 -24.44 -4.42 -7.58
C PRO A 124 -24.88 -4.94 -6.21
N SER A 125 -26.19 -4.94 -5.97
CA SER A 125 -26.79 -5.51 -4.75
C SER A 125 -26.16 -4.98 -3.45
N LEU A 126 -25.97 -3.66 -3.37
CA LEU A 126 -25.43 -2.99 -2.19
C LEU A 126 -26.54 -2.63 -1.21
N GLN A 127 -26.32 -2.95 0.07
CA GLN A 127 -27.14 -2.51 1.19
C GLN A 127 -26.32 -1.65 2.15
N PHE A 128 -26.81 -0.45 2.46
CA PHE A 128 -26.23 0.44 3.47
C PHE A 128 -27.02 0.38 4.76
N HIS A 129 -26.31 0.32 5.87
CA HIS A 129 -26.82 0.44 7.23
C HIS A 129 -26.20 1.67 7.87
N CYS A 130 -26.99 2.71 8.02
CA CYS A 130 -26.55 4.00 8.54
C CYS A 130 -27.74 4.63 9.26
N LEU A 131 -27.50 5.17 10.46
CA LEU A 131 -28.49 5.97 11.16
C LEU A 131 -28.83 7.25 10.39
N ALA A 132 -29.99 7.83 10.64
CA ALA A 132 -30.26 9.17 10.15
C ALA A 132 -29.44 10.22 10.92
N GLU A 133 -29.04 11.31 10.26
CA GLU A 133 -28.22 12.37 10.88
C GLU A 133 -28.83 12.95 12.16
N ASN A 134 -30.16 12.97 12.29
CA ASN A 134 -30.87 13.45 13.46
C ASN A 134 -30.88 12.45 14.63
N GLU A 135 -30.67 11.17 14.34
CA GLU A 135 -30.65 10.07 15.30
C GLU A 135 -29.24 9.85 15.87
N TYR A 136 -28.21 10.23 15.12
CA TYR A 136 -26.82 10.11 15.55
C TYR A 136 -26.40 11.21 16.53
N GLY A 137 -26.14 10.83 17.78
CA GLY A 137 -25.63 11.71 18.84
C GLY A 137 -24.11 11.87 18.89
N GLY A 138 -23.35 11.08 18.13
CA GLY A 138 -21.89 11.00 18.20
C GLY A 138 -21.42 9.63 18.71
N GLU A 139 -20.14 9.49 19.03
CA GLU A 139 -19.53 8.22 19.49
C GLU A 139 -19.96 7.81 20.90
N GLU A 140 -20.31 8.78 21.77
CA GLU A 140 -20.79 8.51 23.12
C GLU A 140 -22.30 8.21 23.17
N ASP A 141 -22.94 8.05 22.01
CA ASP A 141 -24.37 7.74 21.92
C ASP A 141 -24.59 6.23 21.98
N ASP A 142 -25.04 5.74 23.14
CA ASP A 142 -25.37 4.32 23.37
C ASP A 142 -26.30 3.75 22.27
N ALA A 143 -27.21 4.57 21.73
CA ALA A 143 -28.11 4.14 20.65
C ALA A 143 -27.38 3.90 19.32
N ALA A 144 -26.31 4.66 19.04
CA ALA A 144 -25.48 4.47 17.85
C ALA A 144 -24.64 3.19 17.95
N GLU A 145 -24.06 2.94 19.12
CA GLU A 145 -23.33 1.69 19.39
C GLU A 145 -24.28 0.48 19.34
N GLU A 146 -25.48 0.57 19.93
CA GLU A 146 -26.50 -0.48 19.85
C GLU A 146 -26.89 -0.77 18.39
N PHE A 147 -27.10 0.27 17.58
CA PHE A 147 -27.42 0.13 16.16
C PHE A 147 -26.30 -0.56 15.39
N LYS A 148 -25.03 -0.21 15.65
CA LYS A 148 -23.85 -0.84 15.03
C LYS A 148 -23.80 -2.34 15.32
N ILE A 149 -23.98 -2.73 16.58
CA ILE A 149 -23.96 -4.14 16.99
C ILE A 149 -25.13 -4.92 16.36
N ARG A 150 -26.34 -4.36 16.39
CA ARG A 150 -27.52 -4.98 15.75
C ARG A 150 -27.35 -5.13 14.24
N THR A 151 -26.69 -4.16 13.62
CA THR A 151 -26.36 -4.20 12.19
C THR A 151 -25.40 -5.34 11.89
N LEU A 152 -24.33 -5.51 12.67
CA LEU A 152 -23.41 -6.65 12.51
C LEU A 152 -24.15 -7.98 12.60
N ILE A 153 -25.04 -8.15 13.60
CA ILE A 153 -25.86 -9.36 13.74
C ILE A 153 -26.74 -9.58 12.51
N SER A 154 -27.38 -8.52 12.01
CA SER A 154 -28.24 -8.60 10.82
C SER A 154 -27.44 -8.98 9.57
N MET A 155 -26.26 -8.39 9.36
CA MET A 155 -25.39 -8.67 8.21
C MET A 155 -24.94 -10.15 8.21
N LEU A 156 -24.67 -10.72 9.39
CA LEU A 156 -24.12 -12.07 9.50
C LEU A 156 -25.17 -13.18 9.62
N LYS A 157 -26.46 -12.86 9.67
CA LYS A 157 -27.54 -13.83 10.01
C LYS A 157 -27.57 -15.08 9.12
N ASP A 158 -27.22 -14.91 7.84
CA ASP A 158 -27.26 -15.96 6.81
C ASP A 158 -25.88 -16.60 6.56
N CYS A 159 -24.85 -16.20 7.32
CA CYS A 159 -23.50 -16.75 7.21
C CYS A 159 -23.27 -17.89 8.22
N LYS A 160 -22.38 -18.82 7.87
CA LYS A 160 -21.84 -19.88 8.72
C LYS A 160 -20.32 -19.94 8.67
N VAL A 161 -19.72 -19.67 7.52
CA VAL A 161 -18.28 -19.69 7.29
C VAL A 161 -17.84 -18.31 6.83
N LEU A 162 -17.03 -17.63 7.65
CA LEU A 162 -16.57 -16.27 7.41
C LEU A 162 -15.07 -16.24 7.12
N GLY A 163 -14.70 -15.52 6.06
CA GLY A 163 -13.32 -15.16 5.78
C GLY A 163 -12.93 -13.88 6.51
N ILE A 164 -11.82 -13.92 7.25
CA ILE A 164 -11.26 -12.76 7.95
C ILE A 164 -9.84 -12.48 7.41
N PRO A 165 -9.61 -11.31 6.77
CA PRO A 165 -8.26 -10.83 6.51
C PRO A 165 -7.62 -10.48 7.85
N PHE A 166 -6.61 -11.23 8.28
CA PHE A 166 -6.08 -11.17 9.64
C PHE A 166 -4.64 -10.66 9.72
N SER A 167 -3.74 -11.14 8.88
CA SER A 167 -2.31 -10.84 8.94
C SER A 167 -1.89 -10.03 7.73
N GLY A 168 -1.46 -8.78 7.94
CA GLY A 168 -0.97 -7.92 6.85
C GLY A 168 0.28 -8.47 6.16
N LYS A 169 0.60 -7.91 4.98
CA LYS A 169 1.66 -8.46 4.12
C LYS A 169 3.04 -8.36 4.78
N GLY A 170 3.74 -9.49 4.89
CA GLY A 170 5.05 -9.57 5.54
C GLY A 170 5.01 -9.60 7.06
N GLN A 171 3.83 -9.71 7.66
CA GLN A 171 3.68 -10.08 9.06
C GLN A 171 3.66 -11.60 9.21
N ASN A 172 4.39 -12.12 10.21
CA ASN A 172 4.34 -13.53 10.60
C ASN A 172 3.37 -13.72 11.78
N ALA A 173 2.24 -13.01 11.78
CA ALA A 173 1.22 -13.21 12.79
C ALA A 173 0.53 -14.54 12.50
N LYS A 174 0.67 -15.50 13.42
CA LYS A 174 -0.08 -16.75 13.32
C LYS A 174 -1.56 -16.43 13.50
N PHE A 175 -2.40 -16.90 12.59
CA PHE A 175 -3.85 -16.80 12.75
C PHE A 175 -4.27 -17.42 14.09
N ASP A 176 -4.93 -16.61 14.91
CA ASP A 176 -5.46 -17.00 16.21
C ASP A 176 -6.90 -16.50 16.33
N ILE A 177 -7.83 -17.45 16.26
CA ILE A 177 -9.26 -17.16 16.37
C ILE A 177 -9.62 -16.50 17.71
N MET A 178 -8.86 -16.78 18.77
CA MET A 178 -9.07 -16.17 20.10
C MET A 178 -8.62 -14.70 20.16
N THR A 179 -7.86 -14.25 19.16
CA THR A 179 -7.55 -12.83 19.00
C THR A 179 -8.75 -12.08 18.40
N ILE A 180 -9.51 -12.73 17.50
CA ILE A 180 -10.74 -12.19 16.92
C ILE A 180 -11.82 -12.02 18.01
N GLU A 181 -11.97 -13.00 18.90
CA GLU A 181 -12.89 -12.92 20.07
C GLU A 181 -12.57 -11.77 21.05
N LYS A 182 -11.39 -11.14 20.92
CA LYS A 182 -10.99 -10.00 21.75
C LYS A 182 -11.23 -8.65 21.07
N TRP A 183 -11.72 -8.64 19.84
CA TRP A 183 -12.07 -7.41 19.14
C TRP A 183 -13.31 -6.77 19.77
N PRO A 184 -13.30 -5.45 20.05
CA PRO A 184 -14.39 -4.79 20.75
C PRO A 184 -15.78 -5.10 20.18
N ILE A 185 -15.95 -5.02 18.86
CA ILE A 185 -17.25 -5.29 18.22
C ILE A 185 -17.66 -6.76 18.31
N ILE A 186 -16.69 -7.68 18.28
CA ILE A 186 -16.93 -9.13 18.42
C ILE A 186 -17.30 -9.48 19.86
N GLN A 187 -16.70 -8.80 20.84
CA GLN A 187 -17.10 -8.93 22.24
C GLN A 187 -18.50 -8.41 22.47
N ALA A 188 -18.84 -7.28 21.84
CA ALA A 188 -20.19 -6.70 21.91
C ALA A 188 -21.25 -7.60 21.25
N TYR A 189 -20.90 -8.26 20.14
CA TYR A 189 -21.75 -9.29 19.53
C TYR A 189 -22.11 -10.40 20.51
N ALA A 190 -21.19 -10.82 21.38
CA ALA A 190 -21.40 -11.93 22.32
C ALA A 190 -22.22 -11.55 23.57
N LEU A 191 -22.64 -10.29 23.72
CA LEU A 191 -23.45 -9.85 24.85
C LEU A 191 -24.89 -10.40 24.74
N ASP A 192 -25.39 -10.96 25.84
CA ASP A 192 -26.70 -11.61 25.91
C ASP A 192 -27.86 -10.68 25.51
N ASP A 193 -27.75 -9.38 25.80
CA ASP A 193 -28.77 -8.36 25.51
C ASP A 193 -29.07 -8.20 24.00
N PHE A 194 -28.14 -8.62 23.13
CA PHE A 194 -28.32 -8.56 21.69
C PHE A 194 -28.86 -9.85 21.07
N GLY A 195 -28.95 -10.94 21.86
CA GLY A 195 -29.59 -12.19 21.44
C GLY A 195 -28.87 -12.93 20.32
N SER A 196 -27.55 -12.75 20.17
CA SER A 196 -26.74 -13.39 19.13
C SER A 196 -26.58 -14.90 19.32
N GLY A 197 -26.78 -15.43 20.53
CA GLY A 197 -26.74 -16.85 20.82
C GLY A 197 -25.39 -17.39 21.32
N GLY A 198 -24.45 -16.52 21.70
CA GLY A 198 -23.19 -16.90 22.35
C GLY A 198 -21.96 -16.20 21.75
N PHE A 199 -20.78 -16.77 21.99
CA PHE A 199 -19.52 -16.28 21.43
C PHE A 199 -19.53 -16.37 19.89
N PHE A 200 -18.81 -15.46 19.24
CA PHE A 200 -18.80 -15.34 17.78
C PHE A 200 -18.34 -16.64 17.10
N THR A 201 -17.27 -17.24 17.60
CA THR A 201 -16.67 -18.48 17.10
C THR A 201 -17.47 -19.74 17.41
N MET A 202 -18.51 -19.64 18.25
CA MET A 202 -19.49 -20.71 18.42
C MET A 202 -20.56 -20.69 17.32
N ASN A 203 -20.85 -19.50 16.77
CA ASN A 203 -21.87 -19.29 15.77
C ASN A 203 -21.34 -19.35 14.33
N PHE A 204 -20.06 -19.01 14.15
CA PHE A 204 -19.38 -18.98 12.85
C PHE A 204 -18.08 -19.75 12.86
N GLU A 205 -17.85 -20.50 11.80
CA GLU A 205 -16.52 -20.98 11.44
C GLU A 205 -15.73 -19.84 10.80
N VAL A 206 -14.55 -19.54 11.31
CA VAL A 206 -13.75 -18.40 10.88
C VAL A 206 -12.45 -18.87 10.24
N LEU A 207 -12.24 -18.48 8.99
CA LEU A 207 -11.08 -18.85 8.19
C LEU A 207 -10.22 -17.62 7.87
N ASP A 208 -8.90 -17.82 7.90
CA ASP A 208 -7.94 -16.78 7.48
C ASP A 208 -7.90 -16.67 5.95
N VAL A 209 -8.18 -15.48 5.42
CA VAL A 209 -8.09 -15.19 3.98
C VAL A 209 -6.91 -14.29 3.60
N SER A 210 -6.01 -14.00 4.54
CA SER A 210 -4.89 -13.05 4.34
C SER A 210 -4.01 -13.44 3.14
N SER A 211 -3.70 -14.73 2.99
CA SER A 211 -2.87 -15.21 1.87
C SER A 211 -3.52 -14.96 0.50
N LYS A 212 -4.85 -15.14 0.40
CA LYS A 212 -5.65 -14.87 -0.80
C LYS A 212 -5.73 -13.37 -1.09
N VAL A 213 -5.90 -12.56 -0.04
CA VAL A 213 -5.87 -11.09 -0.14
C VAL A 213 -4.52 -10.57 -0.65
N HIS A 214 -3.40 -11.10 -0.15
CA HIS A 214 -2.07 -10.70 -0.61
C HIS A 214 -1.86 -10.96 -2.12
N GLN A 215 -2.47 -12.02 -2.67
CA GLN A 215 -2.41 -12.31 -4.11
C GLN A 215 -3.17 -11.26 -4.94
N LEU A 216 -4.26 -10.69 -4.41
CA LEU A 216 -4.95 -9.58 -5.07
C LEU A 216 -4.03 -8.37 -5.23
N GLN A 217 -3.22 -8.08 -4.21
CA GLN A 217 -2.27 -6.97 -4.24
C GLN A 217 -1.08 -7.21 -5.20
N ASP A 218 -0.76 -8.47 -5.49
CA ASP A 218 0.25 -8.80 -6.50
C ASP A 218 -0.27 -8.57 -7.92
N THR A 219 -1.59 -8.47 -8.10
CA THR A 219 -2.22 -8.20 -9.40
C THR A 219 -2.17 -6.72 -9.72
N GLN A 220 -1.70 -6.38 -10.92
CA GLN A 220 -1.69 -5.01 -11.42
C GLN A 220 -3.03 -4.68 -12.09
N ASP A 221 -3.75 -3.70 -11.57
CA ASP A 221 -4.96 -3.15 -12.17
C ASP A 221 -4.74 -1.71 -12.68
N PRO A 222 -5.70 -1.11 -13.43
CA PRO A 222 -5.51 0.23 -13.99
C PRO A 222 -5.16 1.30 -12.96
N VAL A 223 -5.70 1.23 -11.75
CA VAL A 223 -5.46 2.21 -10.68
C VAL A 223 -4.07 2.00 -10.09
N THR A 224 -3.66 0.75 -9.85
CA THR A 224 -2.28 0.46 -9.43
C THR A 224 -1.28 0.95 -10.47
N VAL A 225 -1.54 0.71 -11.75
CA VAL A 225 -0.68 1.21 -12.85
C VAL A 225 -0.64 2.73 -12.88
N GLU A 226 -1.78 3.40 -12.69
CA GLU A 226 -1.83 4.86 -12.61
C GLU A 226 -0.94 5.38 -11.47
N ILE A 227 -1.13 4.87 -10.24
CA ILE A 227 -0.33 5.25 -9.06
C ILE A 227 1.18 5.03 -9.31
N LEU A 228 1.53 3.92 -9.97
CA LEU A 228 2.93 3.66 -10.34
C LEU A 228 3.49 4.72 -11.29
N LEU A 229 2.70 5.18 -12.25
CA LEU A 229 3.11 6.14 -13.27
C LEU A 229 3.08 7.60 -12.78
N THR A 230 2.11 7.95 -11.94
CA THR A 230 1.87 9.34 -11.51
C THR A 230 2.57 9.68 -10.18
N GLU A 231 2.78 8.70 -9.30
CA GLU A 231 3.37 8.93 -7.98
C GLU A 231 4.78 8.32 -7.86
N HIS A 232 4.89 6.99 -8.05
CA HIS A 232 6.16 6.30 -7.78
C HIS A 232 7.24 6.61 -8.83
N PHE A 233 6.90 6.53 -10.12
CA PHE A 233 7.87 6.72 -11.20
C PHE A 233 8.50 8.13 -11.23
N PRO A 234 7.74 9.23 -11.08
CA PRO A 234 8.33 10.58 -11.06
C PRO A 234 9.27 10.79 -9.87
N LEU A 235 8.88 10.31 -8.67
CA LEU A 235 9.73 10.38 -7.49
C LEU A 235 11.02 9.57 -7.69
N MET A 236 10.92 8.33 -8.16
CA MET A 236 12.06 7.48 -8.48
C MET A 236 12.99 8.13 -9.53
N SER A 237 12.43 8.70 -10.59
CA SER A 237 13.19 9.38 -11.66
C SER A 237 13.90 10.64 -11.15
N ARG A 238 13.30 11.37 -10.20
CA ARG A 238 13.94 12.52 -9.55
C ARG A 238 15.18 12.09 -8.77
N GLN A 239 15.09 11.02 -7.99
CA GLN A 239 16.24 10.53 -7.22
C GLN A 239 17.33 9.95 -8.11
N TRP A 240 16.95 9.30 -9.21
CA TRP A 240 17.90 8.92 -10.24
C TRP A 240 18.65 10.13 -10.82
N SER A 241 17.95 11.23 -11.08
CA SER A 241 18.55 12.47 -11.58
C SER A 241 19.49 13.11 -10.54
N ASN A 242 19.11 13.10 -9.26
CA ASN A 242 19.96 13.58 -8.16
C ASN A 242 21.25 12.76 -8.02
N MET A 243 21.16 11.43 -8.13
CA MET A 243 22.33 10.53 -8.18
C MET A 243 23.23 10.90 -9.36
N MET A 244 22.66 11.10 -10.55
CA MET A 244 23.41 11.50 -11.73
C MET A 244 24.09 12.86 -11.58
N GLN A 245 23.43 13.83 -10.93
CA GLN A 245 24.00 15.14 -10.65
C GLN A 245 25.22 15.03 -9.71
N CYS A 246 25.17 14.13 -8.72
CA CYS A 246 26.32 13.87 -7.84
C CYS A 246 27.54 13.38 -8.63
N VAL A 247 27.34 12.49 -9.62
CA VAL A 247 28.40 12.04 -10.53
C VAL A 247 28.91 13.20 -11.37
N GLN A 248 28.01 13.98 -11.98
CA GLN A 248 28.37 15.12 -12.83
C GLN A 248 29.21 16.16 -12.09
N MET A 249 28.81 16.54 -10.88
CA MET A 249 29.56 17.48 -10.05
C MET A 249 30.97 16.97 -9.71
N SER A 250 31.13 15.66 -9.45
CA SER A 250 32.44 15.04 -9.24
C SER A 250 33.31 15.07 -10.50
N LEU A 251 32.71 14.92 -11.69
CA LEU A 251 33.43 15.04 -12.96
C LEU A 251 33.87 16.48 -13.25
N GLU A 252 33.00 17.47 -13.01
CA GLU A 252 33.27 18.89 -13.27
C GLU A 252 34.29 19.50 -12.31
N SER A 253 34.25 19.08 -11.03
CA SER A 253 35.20 19.54 -10.00
C SER A 253 36.64 19.04 -10.20
N SER A 254 36.91 18.28 -11.27
CA SER A 254 38.20 17.61 -11.51
C SER A 254 38.65 16.74 -10.33
N ALA A 255 37.68 16.19 -9.58
CA ALA A 255 37.97 15.30 -8.47
C ALA A 255 38.73 14.06 -8.98
N ALA A 256 39.78 13.66 -8.26
CA ALA A 256 40.55 12.46 -8.62
C ALA A 256 39.73 11.17 -8.50
N PHE A 257 38.64 11.21 -7.73
CA PHE A 257 37.77 10.08 -7.48
C PHE A 257 36.29 10.48 -7.41
N ILE A 258 35.42 9.53 -7.71
CA ILE A 258 33.96 9.61 -7.51
C ILE A 258 33.60 8.72 -6.33
N SER A 259 32.98 9.31 -5.30
CA SER A 259 32.61 8.54 -4.11
C SER A 259 31.37 7.68 -4.36
N GLN A 260 31.46 6.38 -4.07
CA GLN A 260 30.34 5.45 -4.22
C GLN A 260 29.24 5.78 -3.21
N LYS A 261 29.62 6.05 -1.96
CA LYS A 261 28.69 6.41 -0.88
C LYS A 261 27.91 7.69 -1.22
N LYS A 262 28.61 8.73 -1.69
CA LYS A 262 27.97 10.00 -2.08
C LYS A 262 27.03 9.81 -3.28
N THR A 263 27.42 8.98 -4.24
CA THR A 263 26.60 8.69 -5.42
C THR A 263 25.34 7.91 -5.03
N LEU A 264 25.45 6.92 -4.14
CA LEU A 264 24.33 6.10 -3.68
C LEU A 264 23.32 6.85 -2.80
N GLU A 265 23.76 7.86 -2.07
CA GLU A 265 22.98 8.52 -1.01
C GLU A 265 21.56 8.95 -1.43
N PRO A 266 21.32 9.62 -2.58
CA PRO A 266 19.97 10.02 -2.97
C PRO A 266 19.00 8.84 -3.13
N LEU A 267 19.50 7.70 -3.62
CA LEU A 267 18.70 6.49 -3.80
C LEU A 267 18.45 5.79 -2.45
N GLN A 268 19.49 5.71 -1.62
CA GLN A 268 19.42 5.06 -0.32
C GLN A 268 18.51 5.80 0.65
N SER A 269 18.60 7.13 0.69
CA SER A 269 17.77 7.97 1.55
C SER A 269 16.31 7.89 1.12
N TYR A 270 16.02 8.00 -0.19
CA TYR A 270 14.66 7.82 -0.71
C TYR A 270 14.04 6.47 -0.33
N PHE A 271 14.79 5.38 -0.54
CA PHE A 271 14.32 4.04 -0.20
C PHE A 271 14.14 3.86 1.32
N SER A 272 15.10 4.29 2.12
CA SER A 272 15.04 4.16 3.58
C SER A 272 13.89 4.97 4.18
N HIS A 273 13.70 6.21 3.71
CA HIS A 273 12.60 7.07 4.17
C HIS A 273 11.23 6.54 3.76
N GLY A 274 11.09 6.01 2.54
CA GLY A 274 9.82 5.43 2.09
C GLY A 274 9.44 4.12 2.79
N LEU A 275 10.39 3.46 3.47
CA LEU A 275 10.13 2.28 4.29
C LEU A 275 9.89 2.62 5.77
N VAL A 276 9.95 3.90 6.17
CA VAL A 276 9.63 4.28 7.56
C VAL A 276 8.16 3.90 7.84
N GLY A 277 7.93 3.19 8.93
CA GLY A 277 6.60 2.69 9.31
C GLY A 277 6.15 1.41 8.60
N HIS A 278 6.89 0.91 7.61
CA HIS A 278 6.55 -0.32 6.88
C HIS A 278 7.65 -1.39 7.05
N LYS A 279 7.26 -2.66 7.20
CA LYS A 279 8.23 -3.77 7.26
C LYS A 279 8.76 -4.07 5.85
N ARG A 280 10.05 -4.38 5.75
CA ARG A 280 10.71 -4.74 4.48
C ARG A 280 10.07 -5.99 3.89
N SER A 281 9.35 -5.84 2.77
CA SER A 281 8.78 -6.96 2.01
C SER A 281 9.66 -7.39 0.82
N SER A 282 10.53 -6.50 0.33
CA SER A 282 11.39 -6.75 -0.84
C SER A 282 12.84 -7.05 -0.44
N SER A 283 13.44 -8.07 -1.06
CA SER A 283 14.87 -8.36 -0.97
C SER A 283 15.73 -7.39 -1.80
N ARG A 284 15.12 -6.58 -2.67
CA ARG A 284 15.84 -5.68 -3.58
C ARG A 284 16.12 -4.36 -2.85
N THR A 285 17.37 -3.91 -2.90
CA THR A 285 17.80 -2.61 -2.35
C THR A 285 18.44 -1.74 -3.42
N PRO A 286 18.46 -0.41 -3.25
CA PRO A 286 19.25 0.45 -4.11
C PRO A 286 20.74 0.18 -3.92
N PHE A 287 21.51 0.23 -5.01
CA PHE A 287 22.96 0.12 -4.95
C PHE A 287 23.62 0.92 -6.07
N VAL A 288 24.88 1.29 -5.84
CA VAL A 288 25.80 1.82 -6.84
C VAL A 288 27.10 1.07 -6.64
N ILE A 289 27.68 0.51 -7.71
CA ILE A 289 28.98 -0.15 -7.70
C ILE A 289 29.80 0.31 -8.92
N PHE A 290 31.12 0.39 -8.75
CA PHE A 290 32.06 0.78 -9.80
C PHE A 290 32.94 -0.40 -10.24
N SER A 291 33.66 -0.24 -11.36
CA SER A 291 34.46 -1.27 -12.05
C SER A 291 35.21 -2.27 -11.16
N ALA A 292 35.74 -1.84 -10.01
CA ALA A 292 36.55 -2.68 -9.14
C ALA A 292 35.73 -3.69 -8.31
N ASP A 293 34.41 -3.48 -8.24
CA ASP A 293 33.45 -4.23 -7.42
C ASP A 293 32.29 -4.79 -8.29
N THR A 294 32.50 -4.96 -9.60
CA THR A 294 31.48 -5.44 -10.56
C THR A 294 31.63 -6.91 -10.92
N ASP A 295 32.34 -7.70 -10.12
CA ASP A 295 32.41 -9.14 -10.35
C ASP A 295 31.06 -9.81 -10.07
N LYS A 296 30.90 -11.03 -10.59
CA LYS A 296 29.63 -11.76 -10.54
C LYS A 296 29.18 -12.04 -9.10
N GLN A 297 30.11 -12.26 -8.16
CA GLN A 297 29.77 -12.54 -6.77
C GLN A 297 29.25 -11.28 -6.10
N THR A 298 29.97 -10.17 -6.22
CA THR A 298 29.55 -8.88 -5.66
C THR A 298 28.22 -8.42 -6.24
N LEU A 299 28.02 -8.53 -7.56
CA LEU A 299 26.75 -8.17 -8.18
C LEU A 299 25.59 -9.04 -7.65
N SER A 300 25.82 -10.34 -7.47
CA SER A 300 24.82 -11.25 -6.92
C SER A 300 24.46 -10.93 -5.47
N GLN A 301 25.44 -10.49 -4.66
CA GLN A 301 25.22 -10.09 -3.27
C GLN A 301 24.37 -8.82 -3.19
N VAL A 302 24.73 -7.76 -3.92
CA VAL A 302 23.97 -6.49 -3.87
C VAL A 302 22.57 -6.62 -4.46
N GLN A 303 22.37 -7.47 -5.48
CA GLN A 303 21.04 -7.77 -6.03
C GLN A 303 20.13 -8.50 -5.03
N LYS A 304 20.71 -9.25 -4.09
CA LYS A 304 20.00 -9.90 -2.96
C LYS A 304 19.80 -8.97 -1.76
N GLY A 305 20.25 -7.73 -1.84
CA GLY A 305 20.08 -6.74 -0.78
C GLY A 305 21.21 -6.71 0.25
N GLU A 306 22.31 -7.42 0.03
CA GLU A 306 23.45 -7.45 0.95
C GLU A 306 24.23 -6.13 0.90
N ILE A 307 24.68 -5.65 2.07
CA ILE A 307 25.46 -4.42 2.19
C ILE A 307 26.94 -4.74 1.96
N LEU A 308 27.57 -4.01 1.05
CA LEU A 308 29.01 -4.09 0.84
C LEU A 308 29.76 -3.45 2.01
N GLY A 309 30.62 -4.24 2.68
CA GLY A 309 31.35 -3.79 3.86
C GLY A 309 32.40 -2.70 3.60
N ASN A 310 32.95 -2.61 2.38
CA ASN A 310 33.96 -1.61 1.99
C ASN A 310 33.78 -1.21 0.52
N PRO A 311 32.84 -0.30 0.19
CA PRO A 311 32.63 0.16 -1.18
C PRO A 311 33.86 0.91 -1.70
N LYS A 312 34.37 0.57 -2.89
CA LYS A 312 35.55 1.22 -3.48
C LYS A 312 35.15 2.43 -4.32
N ASP A 313 35.63 3.61 -3.93
CA ASP A 313 35.50 4.82 -4.72
C ASP A 313 36.18 4.67 -6.09
N LEU A 314 35.57 5.25 -7.13
CA LEU A 314 36.08 5.15 -8.49
C LEU A 314 37.20 6.17 -8.70
N VAL A 315 38.42 5.71 -8.91
CA VAL A 315 39.54 6.57 -9.32
C VAL A 315 39.56 6.71 -10.85
N LEU A 316 39.43 7.94 -11.33
CA LEU A 316 39.39 8.24 -12.76
C LEU A 316 40.79 8.29 -13.36
N LYS A 317 41.26 7.18 -13.93
CA LYS A 317 42.55 7.11 -14.64
C LYS A 317 42.36 7.35 -16.13
N ARG A 318 43.26 8.15 -16.72
CA ARG A 318 43.22 8.62 -18.13
C ARG A 318 43.18 7.51 -19.20
N GLN A 319 43.52 6.27 -18.86
CA GLN A 319 43.68 5.16 -19.83
C GLN A 319 42.87 3.90 -19.48
N SER A 320 42.10 3.89 -18.39
CA SER A 320 41.30 2.71 -18.00
C SER A 320 39.83 2.92 -18.33
N PRO A 321 39.18 2.01 -19.08
CA PRO A 321 37.72 2.04 -19.21
C PRO A 321 37.11 1.80 -17.83
N ASN A 322 36.26 2.72 -17.40
CA ASN A 322 35.55 2.61 -16.13
C ASN A 322 34.06 2.55 -16.37
N HIS A 323 33.33 1.89 -15.47
CA HIS A 323 31.89 1.81 -15.53
C HIS A 323 31.27 1.86 -14.13
N MET A 324 29.98 2.19 -14.11
CA MET A 324 29.12 2.23 -12.93
C MET A 324 27.89 1.39 -13.21
N ILE A 325 27.52 0.52 -12.29
CA ILE A 325 26.22 -0.15 -12.27
C ILE A 325 25.44 0.42 -11.11
N CYS A 326 24.21 0.86 -11.36
CA CYS A 326 23.36 1.46 -10.34
C CYS A 326 21.94 0.91 -10.46
N GLN A 327 21.32 0.66 -9.32
CA GLN A 327 19.95 0.20 -9.17
C GLN A 327 19.21 1.18 -8.27
N VAL A 328 18.05 1.63 -8.74
CA VAL A 328 17.05 2.30 -7.90
C VAL A 328 15.89 1.34 -7.67
N VAL A 329 15.34 1.40 -6.46
CA VAL A 329 14.14 0.66 -6.05
C VAL A 329 13.15 1.69 -5.51
N SER A 330 11.93 1.70 -6.03
CA SER A 330 10.85 2.48 -5.42
C SER A 330 10.39 1.79 -4.13
N PRO A 331 10.29 2.49 -3.00
CA PRO A 331 9.70 1.93 -1.79
C PRO A 331 8.21 1.58 -2.03
N ASN A 332 7.74 0.52 -1.37
CA ASN A 332 6.35 0.03 -1.39
C ASN A 332 5.75 -0.17 -2.79
N SER A 333 6.59 -0.45 -3.78
CA SER A 333 6.20 -0.55 -5.19
C SER A 333 7.06 -1.60 -5.90
N PRO A 334 6.53 -2.26 -6.95
CA PRO A 334 7.32 -3.19 -7.77
C PRO A 334 8.36 -2.50 -8.66
N LEU A 335 8.41 -1.16 -8.73
CA LEU A 335 9.32 -0.45 -9.65
C LEU A 335 10.79 -0.60 -9.23
N VAL A 336 11.57 -1.17 -10.14
CA VAL A 336 13.03 -1.30 -10.03
C VAL A 336 13.64 -0.93 -11.38
N CYS A 337 14.72 -0.15 -11.36
CA CYS A 337 15.47 0.17 -12.56
C CYS A 337 16.96 0.04 -12.29
N THR A 338 17.64 -0.78 -13.10
CA THR A 338 19.10 -0.95 -13.04
C THR A 338 19.71 -0.54 -14.37
N ARG A 339 20.79 0.25 -14.32
CA ARG A 339 21.51 0.69 -15.52
C ARG A 339 23.02 0.65 -15.33
N THR A 340 23.69 0.44 -16.45
CA THR A 340 25.14 0.52 -16.56
C THR A 340 25.53 1.77 -17.34
N TYR A 341 26.49 2.52 -16.80
CA TYR A 341 27.08 3.69 -17.43
C TYR A 341 28.57 3.49 -17.62
N PHE A 342 29.11 4.05 -18.71
CA PHE A 342 30.53 4.00 -19.00
C PHE A 342 31.14 5.39 -18.91
N PHE A 343 32.26 5.50 -18.20
CA PHE A 343 33.08 6.70 -18.15
C PHE A 343 34.13 6.59 -19.25
N ARG A 344 34.02 7.45 -20.28
CA ARG A 344 35.06 7.56 -21.31
C ARG A 344 35.75 8.91 -21.23
N PRO A 345 37.10 8.95 -21.17
CA PRO A 345 37.82 10.20 -21.37
C PRO A 345 37.61 10.66 -22.82
N HIS A 346 37.05 11.85 -22.99
CA HIS A 346 36.91 12.52 -24.28
C HIS A 346 37.95 13.65 -24.37
N SER A 347 38.77 13.60 -25.41
CA SER A 347 39.79 14.60 -25.69
C SER A 347 39.11 15.87 -26.23
N TYR A 348 39.12 16.96 -25.47
CA TYR A 348 38.63 18.26 -25.96
C TYR A 348 39.75 18.97 -26.74
N SER A 349 39.56 19.22 -28.04
CA SER A 349 40.60 19.79 -28.92
C SER A 349 40.78 21.31 -28.80
N GLY A 350 40.44 21.91 -27.65
CA GLY A 350 40.27 23.37 -27.52
C GLY A 350 41.15 24.12 -26.52
N ASN A 351 41.80 23.46 -25.55
CA ASN A 351 42.75 24.13 -24.65
C ASN A 351 43.57 23.10 -23.86
N ASN A 352 44.91 23.16 -23.98
CA ASN A 352 45.93 22.54 -23.11
C ASN A 352 45.54 21.26 -22.34
N GLY A 353 45.19 20.17 -23.05
CA GLY A 353 45.19 18.83 -22.47
C GLY A 353 44.16 18.56 -21.37
N MET A 354 43.09 19.35 -21.25
CA MET A 354 41.92 18.99 -20.43
C MET A 354 41.09 17.90 -21.11
N TYR A 355 40.81 16.83 -20.37
CA TYR A 355 39.92 15.74 -20.79
C TYR A 355 38.59 15.89 -20.07
N ILE A 356 37.48 15.76 -20.79
CA ILE A 356 36.13 15.71 -20.21
C ILE A 356 35.71 14.24 -20.19
N TYR A 357 35.24 13.72 -19.05
CA TYR A 357 34.63 12.39 -19.05
C TYR A 357 33.19 12.50 -19.56
N VAL A 358 32.88 11.75 -20.62
CA VAL A 358 31.51 11.63 -21.13
C VAL A 358 30.93 10.34 -20.60
N LEU A 359 29.72 10.46 -20.03
CA LEU A 359 28.96 9.32 -19.58
C LEU A 359 28.13 8.77 -20.74
N LEU A 360 28.47 7.58 -21.23
CA LEU A 360 27.69 6.90 -22.25
C LEU A 360 26.67 5.95 -21.61
N LYS A 361 25.40 6.11 -22.00
CA LYS A 361 24.29 5.26 -21.58
C LYS A 361 24.20 4.04 -22.49
N MET A 362 24.24 2.85 -21.91
CA MET A 362 23.85 1.62 -22.61
C MET A 362 22.55 1.11 -21.99
N SER A 363 21.48 1.11 -22.77
CA SER A 363 20.23 0.47 -22.37
C SER A 363 20.38 -1.02 -22.66
N LEU A 364 20.65 -1.84 -21.64
CA LEU A 364 20.46 -3.27 -21.80
C LEU A 364 18.93 -3.54 -21.85
N PRO A 365 18.42 -4.29 -22.83
CA PRO A 365 17.05 -4.78 -22.77
C PRO A 365 16.96 -5.73 -21.58
N PHE A 366 16.06 -5.46 -20.64
CA PHE A 366 15.72 -6.42 -19.60
C PHE A 366 14.87 -7.53 -20.22
N LEU A 367 15.44 -8.72 -20.26
CA LEU A 367 14.82 -10.06 -20.28
C LEU A 367 15.63 -10.80 -19.19
N ASP A 368 15.08 -11.46 -18.18
CA ASP A 368 13.89 -12.31 -18.01
C ASP A 368 13.71 -12.53 -16.48
N PRO A 369 12.86 -13.47 -16.02
CA PRO A 369 11.42 -13.62 -16.16
C PRO A 369 10.66 -13.28 -14.86
#